data_AF-M6R8N7-F1
#
_entry.id   AF-M6R8N7-F1
#
_cell.length_a   1.000
_cell.length_b   1.000
_cell.length_c   1.000
_cell.angle_alpha   90.00
_cell.angle_beta   90.00
_cell.angle_gamma   90.00
#
_symmetry.space_group_name_H-M   'P 1'
#
loop_
_entity.id
_entity.type
_entity.pdbx_description
1 polymer ?
#
loop_
_entity_poly.entity_id
_entity_poly.type
_entity_poly.pdbx_seq_one_letter_code
_entity_poly.pdbx_strand_id
1 'polypeptide(L)'
;MKSKLSAIVICSILFFATDAFAQKRYGLIFGTNYTGNKAGIPELNLCEADASYLNDEIRKVGNFDEVKIVLGKEVTKDNIEKEIKALAKKAGDNDTVLLYFSGHGAFQRDASAKNGMRNLIICYDRPHLPDDELNKYLEKIKSPKD
;
A
#
# COMPACT_ATOMS: atom_id res chain seq x y z
N MET A 1 -52.05 -2.56 -13.90
CA MET A 1 -50.82 -3.37 -13.69
C MET A 1 -49.53 -2.82 -14.35
N LYS A 2 -49.54 -1.69 -15.08
CA LYS A 2 -48.33 -1.16 -15.77
C LYS A 2 -47.47 -0.20 -14.94
N SER A 3 -47.93 0.29 -13.79
CA SER A 3 -47.20 1.29 -12.98
C SER A 3 -46.22 0.70 -11.95
N LYS A 4 -46.42 -0.55 -11.51
CA LYS A 4 -45.54 -1.17 -10.49
C LYS A 4 -44.20 -1.66 -11.04
N LEU A 5 -44.13 -1.99 -12.34
CA LEU A 5 -42.91 -2.46 -12.98
C LEU A 5 -41.87 -1.33 -13.18
N SER A 6 -42.34 -0.11 -13.45
CA SER A 6 -41.48 1.06 -13.66
C SER A 6 -40.82 1.55 -12.37
N ALA A 7 -41.54 1.53 -11.24
CA ALA A 7 -40.97 1.91 -9.93
C ALA A 7 -39.90 0.92 -9.44
N ILE A 8 -40.07 -0.38 -9.70
CA ILE A 8 -39.09 -1.41 -9.31
C ILE A 8 -37.79 -1.23 -10.11
N VAL A 9 -37.88 -1.01 -11.42
CA VAL A 9 -36.69 -0.79 -12.27
C VAL A 9 -35.92 0.48 -11.85
N ILE A 10 -36.61 1.57 -11.52
CA ILE A 10 -35.99 2.82 -11.07
C ILE A 10 -35.29 2.63 -9.70
N CYS A 11 -35.92 1.94 -8.75
CA CYS A 11 -35.29 1.62 -7.47
C CYS A 11 -34.06 0.72 -7.65
N SER A 12 -34.13 -0.31 -8.50
CA SER A 12 -32.97 -1.16 -8.77
C SER A 12 -31.80 -0.39 -9.38
N ILE A 13 -32.05 0.51 -10.34
CA ILE A 13 -30.99 1.35 -10.95
C ILE A 13 -30.35 2.29 -9.92
N LEU A 14 -31.13 2.84 -8.98
CA LEU A 14 -30.61 3.68 -7.90
C LEU A 14 -29.72 2.89 -6.92
N PHE A 15 -30.07 1.64 -6.60
CA PHE A 15 -29.24 0.77 -5.74
C PHE A 15 -27.95 0.30 -6.44
N PHE A 16 -27.96 0.05 -7.75
CA PHE A 16 -26.73 -0.33 -8.48
C PHE A 16 -25.75 0.84 -8.69
N ALA A 17 -26.26 2.07 -8.77
CA ALA A 17 -25.40 3.24 -8.93
C ALA A 17 -24.57 3.54 -7.68
N THR A 18 -25.09 3.28 -6.47
CA THR A 18 -24.39 3.64 -5.22
C THR A 18 -23.09 2.86 -5.01
N ASP A 19 -23.04 1.57 -5.36
CA ASP A 19 -21.81 0.76 -5.23
C ASP A 19 -20.71 1.21 -6.20
N ALA A 20 -21.09 1.71 -7.38
CA ALA A 20 -20.14 2.19 -8.39
C ALA A 20 -19.49 3.54 -8.00
N PHE A 21 -20.11 4.30 -7.09
CA PHE A 21 -19.62 5.59 -6.60
C PHE A 21 -19.18 5.55 -5.12
N ALA A 22 -19.18 4.37 -4.49
CA ALA A 22 -18.73 4.23 -3.11
C ALA A 22 -17.19 4.39 -3.04
N GLN A 23 -16.74 5.34 -2.21
CA GLN A 23 -15.32 5.52 -1.89
C GLN A 23 -14.80 4.29 -1.14
N LYS A 24 -13.76 3.66 -1.69
CA LYS A 24 -13.12 2.49 -1.10
C LYS A 24 -11.87 2.86 -0.33
N ARG A 25 -11.50 1.99 0.61
CA ARG A 25 -10.36 2.14 1.50
C ARG A 25 -9.44 0.94 1.31
N TYR A 26 -8.25 1.20 0.78
CA TYR A 26 -7.23 0.19 0.50
C TYR A 26 -6.04 0.34 1.44
N GLY A 27 -5.54 -0.78 1.95
CA GLY A 27 -4.31 -0.83 2.76
C GLY A 27 -3.24 -1.67 2.08
N LEU A 28 -2.00 -1.20 2.10
CA LEU A 28 -0.83 -1.97 1.71
C LEU A 28 0.28 -1.78 2.74
N ILE A 29 0.61 -2.88 3.43
CA ILE A 29 1.41 -2.90 4.65
C ILE A 29 2.62 -3.80 4.42
N PHE A 30 3.81 -3.30 4.76
CA PHE A 30 5.07 -4.02 4.69
C PHE A 30 5.73 -4.07 6.08
N GLY A 31 6.32 -5.21 6.44
CA GLY A 31 7.08 -5.35 7.68
C GLY A 31 8.16 -6.41 7.55
N THR A 32 9.41 -6.13 7.92
CA THR A 32 10.47 -7.15 7.86
C THR A 32 11.45 -7.04 9.02
N ASN A 33 11.73 -8.19 9.63
CA ASN A 33 12.72 -8.33 10.69
C ASN A 33 14.12 -8.67 10.15
N TYR A 34 14.26 -8.88 8.84
CA TYR A 34 15.51 -9.29 8.20
C TYR A 34 16.06 -10.64 8.71
N THR A 35 15.25 -11.46 9.38
CA THR A 35 15.71 -12.72 9.97
C THR A 35 16.31 -13.67 8.94
N GLY A 36 17.57 -14.05 9.12
CA GLY A 36 18.29 -14.95 8.22
C GLY A 36 18.66 -14.34 6.86
N ASN A 37 18.61 -13.01 6.72
CA ASN A 37 19.00 -12.36 5.47
C ASN A 37 20.50 -12.61 5.15
N LYS A 38 20.82 -12.70 3.85
CA LYS A 38 22.20 -12.86 3.38
C LYS A 38 22.84 -11.55 2.94
N ALA A 39 22.10 -10.44 3.02
CA ALA A 39 22.50 -9.11 2.57
C ALA A 39 23.37 -8.34 3.58
N GLY A 40 23.60 -8.92 4.76
CA GLY A 40 24.34 -8.30 5.86
C GLY A 40 23.56 -7.18 6.55
N ILE A 41 22.23 -7.21 6.48
CA ILE A 41 21.37 -6.23 7.13
C ILE A 41 21.17 -6.66 8.59
N PRO A 42 21.34 -5.75 9.58
CA PRO A 42 21.08 -6.09 10.98
C PRO A 42 19.62 -6.49 11.20
N GLU A 43 19.41 -7.61 11.91
CA GLU A 43 18.07 -8.08 12.24
C GLU A 43 17.34 -7.14 13.21
N LEU A 44 16.03 -7.06 13.04
CA LEU A 44 15.08 -6.42 13.95
C LEU A 44 14.13 -7.49 14.50
N ASN A 45 13.32 -7.16 15.51
CA ASN A 45 12.48 -8.15 16.18
C ASN A 45 10.98 -7.84 16.15
N LEU A 46 10.59 -6.60 15.85
CA LEU A 46 9.20 -6.14 16.04
C LEU A 46 8.51 -5.69 14.75
N CYS A 47 9.22 -5.49 13.65
CA CYS A 47 8.66 -4.87 12.46
C CYS A 47 7.57 -5.72 11.80
N GLU A 48 7.73 -7.05 11.79
CA GLU A 48 6.68 -7.96 11.33
C GLU A 48 5.46 -7.98 12.27
N ALA A 49 5.69 -7.83 13.58
CA ALA A 49 4.63 -7.74 14.57
C ALA A 49 3.87 -6.41 14.44
N ASP A 50 4.55 -5.29 14.23
CA ASP A 50 3.94 -3.96 14.02
C ASP A 50 3.04 -3.96 12.78
N ALA A 51 3.54 -4.51 11.66
CA ALA A 51 2.79 -4.63 10.42
C ALA A 51 1.55 -5.53 10.60
N SER A 52 1.69 -6.66 11.29
CA SER A 52 0.58 -7.57 11.56
C SER A 52 -0.47 -6.93 12.48
N TYR A 53 -0.03 -6.27 13.55
CA TYR A 53 -0.90 -5.55 14.47
C TYR A 53 -1.69 -4.46 13.75
N LEU A 54 -1.03 -3.64 12.93
CA LEU A 54 -1.72 -2.60 12.17
C LEU A 54 -2.74 -3.20 11.20
N ASN A 55 -2.39 -4.26 10.46
CA ASN A 55 -3.33 -4.97 9.58
C ASN A 55 -4.59 -5.42 10.34
N ASP A 56 -4.42 -5.99 11.52
CA ASP A 56 -5.54 -6.49 12.32
C ASP A 56 -6.42 -5.33 12.82
N GLU A 57 -5.82 -4.25 13.32
CA GLU A 57 -6.56 -3.10 13.81
C GLU A 57 -7.31 -2.37 12.69
N ILE A 58 -6.69 -2.13 11.53
CA ILE A 58 -7.40 -1.44 10.44
C ILE A 58 -8.52 -2.30 9.84
N ARG A 59 -8.43 -3.63 9.90
CA ARG A 59 -9.52 -4.52 9.51
C ARG A 59 -10.67 -4.51 10.50
N LYS A 60 -10.39 -4.34 11.80
CA LYS A 60 -11.43 -4.29 12.84
C LYS A 60 -12.16 -2.95 12.88
N VAL A 61 -11.42 -1.84 12.82
CA VAL A 61 -11.98 -0.51 13.12
C VAL A 61 -11.79 0.52 12.01
N GLY A 62 -10.95 0.22 11.01
CA GLY A 62 -10.60 1.17 9.96
C GLY A 62 -11.52 1.16 8.73
N ASN A 63 -12.51 0.26 8.67
CA ASN A 63 -13.42 0.03 7.55
C ASN A 63 -12.70 -0.10 6.20
N PHE A 64 -11.59 -0.84 6.15
CA PHE A 64 -10.87 -1.09 4.91
C PHE A 64 -11.56 -2.18 4.09
N ASP A 65 -11.83 -1.89 2.81
CA ASP A 65 -12.40 -2.86 1.86
C ASP A 65 -11.39 -3.96 1.52
N GLU A 66 -10.13 -3.58 1.32
CA GLU A 66 -9.05 -4.50 1.02
C GLU A 66 -7.76 -4.06 1.72
N VAL A 67 -7.10 -5.00 2.38
CA VAL A 67 -5.77 -4.80 2.95
C VAL A 67 -4.85 -5.91 2.46
N LYS A 68 -3.68 -5.54 1.96
CA LYS A 68 -2.60 -6.46 1.61
C LYS A 68 -1.46 -6.26 2.60
N ILE A 69 -0.93 -7.37 3.12
CA ILE A 69 0.26 -7.38 3.96
C ILE A 69 1.36 -8.22 3.30
N VAL A 70 2.60 -7.76 3.41
CA VAL A 70 3.81 -8.44 2.93
C VAL A 70 4.84 -8.44 4.05
N LEU A 71 5.33 -9.62 4.43
CA LEU A 71 6.17 -9.79 5.62
C LEU A 71 7.52 -10.44 5.33
N GLY A 72 8.50 -10.14 6.18
CA GLY A 72 9.78 -10.82 6.28
C GLY A 72 10.53 -10.84 4.95
N LYS A 73 10.86 -12.05 4.49
CA LYS A 73 11.63 -12.28 3.27
C LYS A 73 10.97 -11.79 1.98
N GLU A 74 9.65 -11.59 2.00
CA GLU A 74 8.90 -11.13 0.84
C GLU A 74 8.97 -9.62 0.66
N VAL A 75 9.53 -8.86 1.61
CA VAL A 75 9.70 -7.40 1.52
C VAL A 75 10.93 -7.07 0.67
N THR A 76 10.93 -7.52 -0.58
CA THR A 76 11.94 -7.23 -1.60
C THR A 76 11.53 -6.01 -2.43
N LYS A 77 12.50 -5.35 -3.08
CA LYS A 77 12.19 -4.20 -3.97
C LYS A 77 11.16 -4.56 -5.04
N ASP A 78 11.33 -5.71 -5.69
CA ASP A 78 10.45 -6.19 -6.76
C ASP A 78 9.03 -6.46 -6.26
N ASN A 79 8.89 -7.06 -5.07
CA ASN A 79 7.57 -7.29 -4.47
C ASN A 79 6.92 -5.96 -4.04
N ILE A 80 7.68 -5.03 -3.46
CA ILE A 80 7.15 -3.69 -3.12
C ILE A 80 6.62 -3.00 -4.38
N GLU A 81 7.41 -2.97 -5.46
CA GLU A 81 6.98 -2.38 -6.74
C GLU A 81 5.72 -3.08 -7.29
N LYS A 82 5.71 -4.41 -7.31
CA LYS A 82 4.60 -5.22 -7.79
C LYS A 82 3.32 -4.92 -7.03
N GLU A 83 3.36 -4.91 -5.70
CA GLU A 83 2.17 -4.72 -4.87
C GLU A 83 1.67 -3.26 -4.95
N ILE A 84 2.56 -2.26 -5.01
CA ILE A 84 2.17 -0.86 -5.25
C ILE A 84 1.50 -0.72 -6.62
N LYS A 85 2.05 -1.34 -7.68
CA LYS A 85 1.43 -1.33 -9.01
C LYS A 85 0.08 -2.04 -9.02
N ALA A 86 -0.07 -3.13 -8.28
CA ALA A 86 -1.34 -3.86 -8.18
C ALA A 86 -2.40 -2.99 -7.47
N LEU A 87 -2.01 -2.30 -6.41
CA LEU A 87 -2.86 -1.34 -5.69
C LEU A 87 -3.25 -0.15 -6.58
N ALA A 88 -2.31 0.43 -7.32
CA ALA A 88 -2.55 1.54 -8.24
C ALA A 88 -3.54 1.21 -9.36
N LYS A 89 -3.66 -0.08 -9.75
CA LYS A 89 -4.69 -0.53 -10.71
C LYS A 89 -6.09 -0.62 -10.11
N LYS A 90 -6.21 -0.66 -8.78
CA LYS A 90 -7.47 -0.81 -8.06
C LYS A 90 -7.99 0.53 -7.55
N ALA A 91 -7.13 1.32 -6.91
CA ALA A 91 -7.50 2.58 -6.28
C ALA A 91 -7.77 3.69 -7.30
N GLY A 92 -8.98 4.24 -7.25
CA GLY A 92 -9.41 5.40 -8.03
C GLY A 92 -9.18 6.73 -7.33
N ASP A 93 -9.61 7.80 -8.02
CA ASP A 93 -9.31 9.20 -7.67
C ASP A 93 -10.01 9.68 -6.38
N ASN A 94 -11.03 8.96 -5.92
CA ASN A 94 -11.78 9.28 -4.69
C ASN A 94 -11.52 8.29 -3.56
N ASP A 95 -10.71 7.25 -3.80
CA ASP A 95 -10.45 6.21 -2.81
C ASP A 95 -9.42 6.68 -1.78
N THR A 96 -9.44 6.06 -0.60
CA THR A 96 -8.39 6.25 0.41
C THR A 96 -7.39 5.11 0.31
N VAL A 97 -6.10 5.46 0.30
CA VAL A 97 -5.01 4.49 0.32
C VAL A 97 -4.15 4.71 1.56
N LEU A 98 -3.96 3.66 2.36
CA LEU A 98 -2.98 3.61 3.44
C LEU A 98 -1.78 2.78 2.99
N LEU A 99 -0.60 3.38 3.06
CA LEU A 99 0.68 2.71 2.89
C LEU A 99 1.42 2.69 4.22
N TYR A 100 1.93 1.53 4.60
CA TYR A 100 2.72 1.37 5.83
C TYR A 100 3.95 0.53 5.58
N PHE A 101 5.07 0.92 6.18
CA PHE A 101 6.32 0.17 6.19
C PHE A 101 6.93 0.18 7.59
N SER A 102 7.29 -0.99 8.11
CA SER A 102 8.14 -1.14 9.31
C SER A 102 9.42 -1.91 8.96
N GLY A 103 10.57 -1.31 9.24
CA GLY A 103 11.88 -1.85 8.92
C GLY A 103 12.97 -0.77 8.98
N HIS A 104 14.16 -1.07 8.49
CA HIS A 104 15.26 -0.12 8.40
C HIS A 104 15.04 0.92 7.30
N GLY A 105 15.44 2.15 7.61
CA GLY A 105 15.71 3.21 6.63
C GLY A 105 17.20 3.52 6.63
N ALA A 106 17.72 3.97 5.49
CA ALA A 106 19.07 4.49 5.40
C ALA A 106 19.11 5.73 4.50
N PHE A 107 20.24 6.42 4.54
CA PHE A 107 20.55 7.46 3.57
C PHE A 107 22.00 7.34 3.11
N GLN A 108 22.27 7.82 1.90
CA GLN A 108 23.63 7.90 1.38
C GLN A 108 23.82 9.19 0.59
N ARG A 109 25.06 9.66 0.46
CA ARG A 109 25.38 10.79 -0.40
C ARG A 109 25.09 10.42 -1.85
N ASP A 110 24.37 11.29 -2.54
CA ASP A 110 24.02 11.15 -3.95
C ASP A 110 23.93 12.54 -4.55
N ALA A 111 24.90 12.91 -5.39
CA ALA A 111 24.95 14.23 -6.02
C ALA A 111 23.77 14.48 -6.99
N SER A 112 23.07 13.43 -7.42
CA SER A 112 21.86 13.55 -8.25
C SER A 112 20.59 13.81 -7.43
N ALA A 113 20.64 13.61 -6.10
CA ALA A 113 19.51 13.88 -5.23
C ALA A 113 19.35 15.38 -4.95
N LYS A 114 18.10 15.84 -4.78
CA LYS A 114 17.75 17.27 -4.65
C LYS A 114 18.52 18.00 -3.53
N ASN A 115 18.82 17.31 -2.44
CA ASN A 115 19.56 17.82 -1.28
C ASN A 115 20.94 17.16 -1.11
N GLY A 116 21.44 16.46 -2.14
CA GLY A 116 22.69 15.71 -2.09
C GLY A 116 22.63 14.39 -1.30
N MET A 117 21.45 13.99 -0.82
CA MET A 117 21.23 12.79 -0.02
C MET A 117 20.09 11.95 -0.60
N ARG A 118 20.33 10.66 -0.80
CA ARG A 118 19.32 9.68 -1.21
C ARG A 118 18.82 8.91 0.00
N ASN A 119 17.52 8.91 0.25
CA ASN A 119 16.94 8.02 1.27
C ASN A 119 16.57 6.68 0.64
N LEU A 120 16.69 5.61 1.43
CA LEU A 120 16.36 4.25 1.01
C LEU A 120 15.47 3.58 2.04
N ILE A 121 14.45 2.89 1.54
CA ILE A 121 13.84 1.77 2.25
C ILE A 121 14.76 0.57 2.11
N ILE A 122 15.22 0.03 3.23
CA ILE A 122 16.05 -1.17 3.25
C ILE A 122 15.12 -2.38 3.10
N CYS A 123 15.11 -2.95 1.89
CA CYS A 123 14.42 -4.20 1.59
C CYS A 123 15.11 -5.40 2.27
N TYR A 124 14.40 -6.53 2.41
CA TYR A 124 14.92 -7.76 3.03
C TYR A 124 16.23 -8.26 2.39
N ASP A 125 16.34 -8.10 1.07
CA ASP A 125 17.56 -8.35 0.32
C ASP A 125 17.87 -7.14 -0.56
N ARG A 126 19.05 -7.14 -1.20
CA ARG A 126 19.44 -6.14 -2.18
C ARG A 126 18.79 -6.45 -3.54
N PRO A 127 18.51 -5.42 -4.36
CA PRO A 127 18.72 -3.99 -4.10
C PRO A 127 17.70 -3.39 -3.11
N HIS A 128 18.10 -2.31 -2.42
CA HIS A 128 17.19 -1.50 -1.60
C HIS A 128 16.42 -0.49 -2.47
N LEU A 129 15.31 0.04 -1.95
CA LEU A 129 14.42 0.91 -2.70
C LEU A 129 14.73 2.39 -2.41
N PRO A 130 15.29 3.14 -3.37
CA PRO A 130 15.51 4.58 -3.20
C PRO A 130 14.19 5.38 -3.29
N ASP A 131 14.16 6.52 -2.63
CA ASP A 131 12.98 7.38 -2.51
C ASP A 131 12.44 7.93 -3.85
N ASP A 132 13.29 8.19 -4.85
CA ASP A 132 12.83 8.62 -6.18
C ASP A 132 12.12 7.52 -6.95
N GLU A 133 12.61 6.27 -6.86
CA GLU A 133 11.91 5.13 -7.43
C GLU A 133 10.60 4.86 -6.70
N LEU A 134 10.60 4.93 -5.36
CA LEU A 134 9.36 4.84 -4.58
C LEU A 134 8.36 5.90 -5.03
N ASN A 135 8.77 7.16 -5.15
CA ASN A 135 7.90 8.24 -5.62
C ASN A 135 7.31 7.95 -7.00
N LYS A 136 8.09 7.43 -7.96
CA LYS A 136 7.58 7.01 -9.28
C LYS A 136 6.54 5.89 -9.21
N TYR A 137 6.63 5.01 -8.21
CA TYR A 137 5.62 3.99 -7.99
C TYR A 137 4.34 4.59 -7.40
N LEU A 138 4.48 5.51 -6.43
CA LEU A 138 3.38 6.18 -5.75
C LEU A 138 2.62 7.16 -6.64
N GLU A 139 3.29 7.79 -7.62
CA GLU A 139 2.66 8.64 -8.65
C GLU A 139 1.57 7.89 -9.44
N LYS A 140 1.64 6.56 -9.53
CA LYS A 140 0.64 5.74 -10.23
C LYS A 140 -0.65 5.57 -9.44
N ILE A 141 -0.61 5.78 -8.12
CA ILE A 141 -1.80 5.75 -7.28
C ILE A 141 -2.51 7.08 -7.46
N LYS A 142 -3.75 7.02 -7.96
CA LYS A 142 -4.51 8.22 -8.33
C LYS A 142 -5.26 8.87 -7.16
N SER A 143 -5.40 8.16 -6.04
CA SER A 143 -6.04 8.69 -4.84
C SER A 143 -5.43 10.03 -4.43
N PRO A 144 -6.21 10.89 -3.73
CA PRO A 144 -5.70 12.14 -3.20
C PRO A 144 -4.47 11.91 -2.32
N LYS A 145 -3.53 12.84 -2.38
CA LYS A 145 -2.30 12.83 -1.58
C LYS A 145 -2.41 14.02 -0.65
N ASP A 146 -2.79 13.76 0.59
CA ASP A 146 -2.92 14.76 1.66
C ASP A 146 -1.59 14.95 2.41
#